data_AF-A0A2P9GZL1-F1
#
_entry.id   AF-A0A2P9GZL1-F1
#
_cell.length_a   1.000
_cell.length_b   1.000
_cell.length_c   1.000
_cell.angle_alpha   90.00
_cell.angle_beta   90.00
_cell.angle_gamma   90.00
#
_symmetry.space_group_name_H-M   'P 1'
#
loop_
_entity.id
_entity.type
_entity.pdbx_description
1 polymer ?
#
loop_
_entity_poly.entity_id
_entity_poly.type
_entity_poly.pdbx_seq_one_letter_code
_entity_poly.pdbx_strand_id
1 'polypeptide(L)'
;MDRTTTAELKTEILITGLGGQGIVLAGQVLGTAACLTDHRQSTLTQSYGPEARGGACSAQVIISDKPIHYPYVRNPDILVCMSQMGYEKYRHLLADNGILIIDQDMVRSADSAGGGVFPIPATRIAEELGRKMMANIVMLGFVTSITGAVSLKGMLTSVADSVPKGTQDANIAAFNKGYDFGQALLKARQKKAAAIKGAGA
;
A
#
# COMPACT_ATOMS: atom_id res chain seq x y z
N MET A 1 21.39 -9.03 32.59
CA MET A 1 20.45 -9.40 31.50
C MET A 1 19.78 -8.12 31.04
N ASP A 2 20.39 -7.47 30.06
CA ASP A 2 19.90 -6.21 29.50
C ASP A 2 18.79 -6.52 28.50
N ARG A 3 17.54 -6.26 28.89
CA ARG A 3 16.40 -6.26 27.98
C ARG A 3 16.24 -4.84 27.46
N THR A 4 17.03 -4.51 26.45
CA THR A 4 16.69 -3.41 25.56
C THR A 4 15.42 -3.82 24.83
N THR A 5 14.26 -3.33 25.28
CA THR A 5 12.96 -3.56 24.65
C THR A 5 12.98 -2.88 23.28
N THR A 6 13.43 -3.59 22.25
CA THR A 6 13.15 -3.22 20.87
C THR A 6 11.64 -3.22 20.72
N ALA A 7 11.05 -2.04 20.48
CA ALA A 7 9.61 -1.89 20.33
C ALA A 7 9.08 -2.92 19.32
N GLU A 8 7.99 -3.60 19.68
CA GLU A 8 7.36 -4.58 18.81
C GLU A 8 6.79 -3.84 17.58
N LEU A 9 7.39 -4.05 16.41
CA LEU A 9 6.92 -3.47 15.17
C LEU A 9 5.90 -4.42 14.55
N LYS A 10 4.62 -4.10 14.78
CA LYS A 10 3.48 -4.68 14.07
C LYS A 10 2.88 -3.60 13.16
N THR A 11 2.56 -3.98 11.94
CA THR A 11 1.92 -3.08 10.97
C THR A 11 0.66 -3.76 10.41
N GLU A 12 -0.49 -3.12 10.62
CA GLU A 12 -1.79 -3.54 10.10
C GLU A 12 -2.10 -2.75 8.82
N ILE A 13 -2.36 -3.46 7.71
CA ILE A 13 -2.51 -2.89 6.38
C ILE A 13 -3.83 -3.36 5.78
N LEU A 14 -4.67 -2.44 5.33
CA LEU A 14 -5.91 -2.74 4.62
C LEU A 14 -5.84 -2.17 3.20
N ILE A 15 -5.91 -3.05 2.20
CA ILE A 15 -5.98 -2.69 0.79
C ILE A 15 -7.41 -2.95 0.32
N THR A 16 -8.05 -1.97 -0.29
CA THR A 16 -9.44 -2.08 -0.76
C THR A 16 -9.63 -1.52 -2.17
N GLY A 17 -10.57 -2.11 -2.89
CA GLY A 17 -10.95 -1.72 -4.24
C GLY A 17 -12.17 -2.49 -4.73
N LEU A 18 -12.27 -2.67 -6.04
CA LEU A 18 -13.31 -3.45 -6.72
C LEU A 18 -12.74 -4.80 -7.17
N GLY A 19 -13.62 -5.80 -7.26
CA GLY A 19 -13.29 -7.07 -7.89
C GLY A 19 -12.71 -6.87 -9.30
N GLY A 20 -11.56 -7.48 -9.57
CA GLY A 20 -10.82 -7.32 -10.84
C GLY A 20 -9.65 -6.33 -10.79
N GLN A 21 -9.53 -5.49 -9.76
CA GLN A 21 -8.39 -4.57 -9.60
C GLN A 21 -7.12 -5.24 -9.04
N GLY A 22 -7.13 -6.54 -8.74
CA GLY A 22 -5.95 -7.23 -8.20
C GLY A 22 -5.65 -6.92 -6.73
N ILE A 23 -6.67 -6.60 -5.92
CA ILE A 23 -6.55 -6.29 -4.49
C ILE A 23 -6.00 -7.48 -3.68
N VAL A 24 -6.50 -8.69 -3.94
CA VAL A 24 -6.00 -9.92 -3.30
C VAL A 24 -4.54 -10.16 -3.66
N LEU A 25 -4.19 -10.05 -4.95
CA LEU A 25 -2.82 -10.19 -5.43
C LEU A 25 -1.90 -9.17 -4.74
N ALA A 26 -2.35 -7.93 -4.57
CA ALA A 26 -1.57 -6.91 -3.88
C ALA A 26 -1.28 -7.30 -2.42
N GLY A 27 -2.28 -7.82 -1.69
CA GLY A 27 -2.08 -8.34 -0.35
C GLY A 27 -1.14 -9.56 -0.30
N GLN A 28 -1.25 -10.47 -1.27
CA GLN A 28 -0.38 -11.64 -1.39
C GLN A 28 1.08 -11.24 -1.63
N VAL A 29 1.33 -10.32 -2.56
CA VAL A 29 2.68 -9.81 -2.85
C VAL A 29 3.27 -9.17 -1.61
N LEU A 30 2.51 -8.31 -0.92
CA LEU A 30 2.98 -7.59 0.25
C LEU A 30 3.33 -8.54 1.41
N GLY A 31 2.45 -9.50 1.72
CA GLY A 31 2.72 -10.49 2.76
C GLY A 31 3.85 -11.47 2.41
N THR A 32 3.94 -11.88 1.14
CA THR A 32 5.00 -12.79 0.66
C THR A 32 6.36 -12.12 0.73
N ALA A 33 6.45 -10.86 0.31
CA ALA A 33 7.67 -10.06 0.43
C ALA A 33 8.15 -9.95 1.89
N ALA A 34 7.22 -9.65 2.81
CA ALA A 34 7.51 -9.59 4.25
C ALA A 34 8.01 -10.92 4.83
N CYS A 35 7.39 -12.04 4.44
CA CYS A 35 7.77 -13.37 4.93
C CYS A 35 9.09 -13.87 4.34
N LEU A 36 9.19 -13.89 3.02
CA LEU A 36 10.25 -14.63 2.32
C LEU A 36 11.56 -13.86 2.23
N THR A 37 11.48 -12.53 2.10
CA THR A 37 12.69 -11.70 1.93
C THR A 37 13.06 -10.94 3.20
N ASP A 38 12.07 -10.42 3.93
CA ASP A 38 12.32 -9.62 5.13
C ASP A 38 12.34 -10.47 6.42
N HIS A 39 12.04 -11.77 6.30
CA HIS A 39 12.06 -12.74 7.41
C HIS A 39 11.14 -12.35 8.59
N ARG A 40 10.01 -11.70 8.30
CA ARG A 40 8.97 -11.35 9.27
C ARG A 40 7.80 -12.34 9.21
N GLN A 41 6.89 -12.25 10.19
CA GLN A 41 5.61 -12.95 10.16
C GLN A 41 4.59 -12.14 9.38
N SER A 42 3.78 -12.79 8.56
CA SER A 42 2.64 -12.15 7.90
C SER A 42 1.40 -13.04 7.86
N THR A 43 0.23 -12.41 7.99
CA THR A 43 -1.08 -13.04 7.74
C THR A 43 -1.80 -12.26 6.67
N LEU A 44 -2.54 -12.97 5.82
CA LEU A 44 -3.42 -12.38 4.82
C LEU A 44 -4.85 -12.90 5.05
N THR A 45 -5.78 -11.98 5.27
CA THR A 45 -7.22 -12.27 5.25
C THR A 45 -7.86 -11.47 4.12
N GLN A 46 -8.82 -12.05 3.41
CA GLN A 46 -9.49 -11.42 2.27
C GLN A 46 -11.00 -11.41 2.44
N SER A 47 -11.65 -10.40 1.90
CA SER A 47 -13.11 -10.31 1.83
C SER A 47 -13.52 -9.85 0.43
N TYR A 48 -14.51 -10.52 -0.14
CA TYR A 48 -15.15 -10.18 -1.40
C TYR A 48 -16.67 -10.25 -1.23
N GLY A 49 -17.38 -9.31 -1.86
CA GLY A 49 -18.84 -9.37 -1.93
C GLY A 49 -19.33 -10.61 -2.70
N PRO A 50 -20.60 -11.00 -2.53
CA PRO A 50 -21.20 -12.13 -3.26
C PRO A 50 -21.22 -11.90 -4.79
N GLU A 51 -20.99 -10.68 -5.26
CA GLU A 51 -20.91 -10.33 -6.68
C GLU A 51 -19.54 -10.72 -7.27
N ALA A 52 -19.54 -11.64 -8.25
CA ALA A 52 -18.32 -12.17 -8.86
C ALA A 52 -17.41 -11.12 -9.54
N ARG A 53 -17.92 -9.92 -9.88
CA ARG A 53 -17.16 -8.79 -10.46
C ARG A 53 -17.78 -7.45 -10.06
N GLY A 54 -16.93 -6.45 -9.82
CA GLY A 54 -17.36 -5.08 -9.51
C GLY A 54 -17.79 -4.84 -8.06
N GLY A 55 -17.99 -5.88 -7.25
CA GLY A 55 -18.25 -5.77 -5.82
C GLY A 55 -17.03 -5.28 -5.02
N ALA A 56 -17.28 -4.79 -3.81
CA ALA A 56 -16.22 -4.38 -2.88
C ALA A 56 -15.30 -5.57 -2.55
N CYS A 57 -13.99 -5.33 -2.65
CA CYS A 57 -12.96 -6.30 -2.32
C CYS A 57 -11.95 -5.67 -1.36
N SER A 58 -11.46 -6.46 -0.40
CA SER A 58 -10.41 -6.04 0.51
C SER A 58 -9.43 -7.17 0.81
N ALA A 59 -8.16 -6.81 0.96
CA ALA A 59 -7.10 -7.65 1.51
C ALA A 59 -6.57 -6.98 2.79
N GLN A 60 -6.53 -7.74 3.87
CA GLN A 60 -6.03 -7.35 5.18
C GLN A 60 -4.70 -8.08 5.40
N VAL A 61 -3.62 -7.34 5.51
CA VAL A 61 -2.28 -7.88 5.73
C VAL A 61 -1.77 -7.37 7.07
N ILE A 62 -1.30 -8.29 7.90
CA ILE A 62 -0.59 -7.95 9.13
C ILE A 62 0.85 -8.39 8.93
N ILE A 63 1.80 -7.52 9.27
CA ILE A 63 3.24 -7.82 9.30
C ILE A 63 3.74 -7.61 10.73
N SER A 64 4.57 -8.52 11.22
CA SER A 64 5.08 -8.46 12.59
C SER A 64 6.44 -9.16 12.71
N ASP A 65 7.32 -8.63 13.55
CA ASP A 65 8.56 -9.33 13.94
C ASP A 65 8.30 -10.49 14.94
N LYS A 66 7.06 -10.65 15.40
CA LYS A 66 6.60 -11.68 16.36
C LYS A 66 5.41 -12.48 15.83
N PRO A 67 5.12 -13.67 16.41
CA PRO A 67 3.95 -14.47 16.02
C PRO A 67 2.65 -13.67 16.03
N ILE A 68 1.85 -13.83 14.98
CA ILE A 68 0.55 -13.18 14.82
C ILE A 68 -0.54 -14.13 15.34
N HIS A 69 -1.14 -13.78 16.48
CA HIS A 69 -2.19 -14.61 17.09
C HIS A 69 -3.60 -14.26 16.60
N TYR A 70 -3.80 -13.09 16.00
CA TYR A 70 -5.09 -12.63 15.49
C TYR A 70 -4.93 -12.08 14.07
N PRO A 71 -5.53 -12.70 13.04
CA PRO A 71 -5.22 -12.43 11.63
C PRO A 71 -6.10 -11.35 10.97
N TYR A 72 -6.94 -10.64 11.74
CA TYR A 72 -7.80 -9.58 11.21
C TYR A 72 -7.29 -8.19 11.63
N VAL A 73 -7.29 -7.29 10.66
CA VAL A 73 -7.00 -5.87 10.85
C VAL A 73 -8.19 -5.21 11.53
N ARG A 74 -7.94 -4.46 12.60
CA ARG A 74 -8.99 -3.74 13.34
C ARG A 74 -8.88 -2.24 13.18
N ASN A 75 -7.64 -1.74 13.22
CA ASN A 75 -7.33 -0.33 13.13
C ASN A 75 -6.06 -0.20 12.27
N PRO A 76 -6.19 -0.16 10.93
CA PRO A 76 -5.03 -0.19 10.04
C PRO A 76 -4.11 1.01 10.30
N ASP A 77 -2.82 0.74 10.37
CA ASP A 77 -1.77 1.74 10.31
C ASP A 77 -1.65 2.30 8.88
N ILE A 78 -1.99 1.49 7.88
CA ILE A 78 -1.96 1.84 6.46
C ILE A 78 -3.27 1.41 5.79
N LEU A 79 -4.00 2.37 5.23
CA LEU A 79 -5.20 2.14 4.44
C LEU A 79 -4.95 2.54 2.99
N VAL A 80 -5.08 1.59 2.07
CA VAL A 80 -4.91 1.79 0.63
C VAL A 80 -6.26 1.66 -0.08
N CYS A 81 -6.76 2.74 -0.67
CA CYS A 81 -8.05 2.77 -1.35
C CYS A 81 -7.90 2.97 -2.86
N MET A 82 -8.34 1.97 -3.63
CA MET A 82 -8.36 2.00 -5.11
C MET A 82 -9.78 2.19 -5.68
N SER A 83 -10.79 2.37 -4.81
CA SER A 83 -12.17 2.67 -5.19
C SER A 83 -12.85 3.53 -4.14
N GLN A 84 -13.78 4.38 -4.58
CA GLN A 84 -14.59 5.23 -3.69
C GLN A 84 -15.38 4.39 -2.66
N MET A 85 -15.97 3.28 -3.11
CA MET A 85 -16.73 2.37 -2.25
C MET A 85 -15.86 1.77 -1.13
N GLY A 86 -14.62 1.40 -1.44
CA GLY A 86 -13.67 0.92 -0.43
C GLY A 86 -13.28 2.01 0.56
N TYR A 87 -13.04 3.24 0.07
CA TYR A 87 -12.75 4.39 0.91
C TYR A 87 -13.90 4.67 1.91
N GLU A 88 -15.14 4.80 1.43
CA GLU A 88 -16.30 5.06 2.29
C GLU A 88 -16.52 3.95 3.33
N LYS A 89 -16.27 2.70 2.93
CA LYS A 89 -16.44 1.54 3.79
C LYS A 89 -15.39 1.44 4.90
N TYR A 90 -14.13 1.78 4.64
CA TYR A 90 -13.02 1.47 5.56
C TYR A 90 -12.33 2.70 6.16
N ARG A 91 -12.56 3.91 5.64
CA ARG A 91 -11.87 5.12 6.10
C ARG A 91 -12.01 5.37 7.61
N HIS A 92 -13.17 5.07 8.18
CA HIS A 92 -13.43 5.27 9.61
C HIS A 92 -12.64 4.32 10.53
N LEU A 93 -12.01 3.28 9.99
CA LEU A 93 -11.17 2.35 10.75
C LEU A 93 -9.72 2.82 10.87
N LEU A 94 -9.25 3.70 9.97
CA LEU A 94 -7.85 4.14 9.93
C LEU A 94 -7.41 4.79 11.25
N ALA A 95 -6.22 4.43 11.70
CA ALA A 95 -5.64 4.96 12.93
C ALA A 95 -5.46 6.48 12.87
N ASP A 96 -5.48 7.15 14.02
CA ASP A 96 -5.34 8.62 14.10
C ASP A 96 -4.03 9.12 13.46
N ASN A 97 -2.95 8.35 13.58
CA ASN A 97 -1.65 8.63 12.95
C ASN A 97 -1.38 7.74 11.72
N GLY A 98 -2.44 7.13 11.18
CA GLY A 98 -2.36 6.20 10.07
C GLY A 98 -2.05 6.89 8.73
N ILE A 99 -1.57 6.08 7.79
CA ILE A 99 -1.27 6.50 6.44
C ILE A 99 -2.45 6.12 5.54
N LEU A 100 -3.10 7.13 4.96
CA LEU A 100 -4.10 6.94 3.91
C LEU A 100 -3.44 7.08 2.54
N ILE A 101 -3.48 6.03 1.72
CA ILE A 101 -3.05 6.04 0.33
C ILE A 101 -4.28 5.90 -0.56
N ILE A 102 -4.45 6.78 -1.53
CA ILE A 102 -5.61 6.75 -2.44
C ILE A 102 -5.18 6.80 -3.91
N ASP A 103 -5.90 6.07 -4.75
CA ASP A 103 -5.91 6.36 -6.19
C ASP A 103 -6.75 7.62 -6.43
N GLN A 104 -6.08 8.74 -6.69
CA GLN A 104 -6.74 10.06 -6.78
C GLN A 104 -7.69 10.19 -7.97
N ASP A 105 -7.56 9.34 -8.98
CA ASP A 105 -8.46 9.33 -10.13
C ASP A 105 -9.74 8.52 -9.85
N MET A 106 -9.72 7.68 -8.80
CA MET A 106 -10.82 6.77 -8.43
C MET A 106 -11.48 7.13 -7.10
N VAL A 107 -10.84 7.96 -6.27
CA VAL A 107 -11.27 8.27 -4.90
C VAL A 107 -11.25 9.78 -4.66
N ARG A 108 -12.40 10.31 -4.23
CA ARG A 108 -12.53 11.66 -3.67
C ARG A 108 -12.47 11.57 -2.15
N SER A 109 -11.32 11.93 -1.58
CA SER A 109 -11.17 12.00 -0.13
C SER A 109 -11.71 13.34 0.40
N ALA A 110 -12.36 13.29 1.55
CA ALA A 110 -12.74 14.47 2.32
C ALA A 110 -11.57 15.00 3.17
N ASP A 111 -10.51 14.22 3.31
CA ASP A 111 -9.31 14.61 4.05
C ASP A 111 -8.46 15.54 3.18
N SER A 112 -8.00 16.64 3.77
CA SER A 112 -7.08 17.55 3.09
C SER A 112 -5.74 16.86 2.81
N ALA A 113 -5.20 17.04 1.61
CA ALA A 113 -3.86 16.52 1.27
C ALA A 113 -2.79 17.08 2.23
N GLY A 114 -2.20 16.20 3.04
CA GLY A 114 -1.32 16.54 4.16
C GLY A 114 -1.60 15.61 5.34
N GLY A 115 -0.75 15.62 6.39
CA GLY A 115 -1.09 14.94 7.66
C GLY A 115 -1.47 13.46 7.58
N GLY A 116 -0.77 12.65 6.78
CA GLY A 116 -1.02 11.20 6.65
C GLY A 116 -1.71 10.76 5.36
N VAL A 117 -2.21 11.69 4.53
CA VAL A 117 -2.84 11.36 3.24
C VAL A 117 -1.84 11.43 2.08
N PHE A 118 -1.83 10.43 1.21
CA PHE A 118 -0.90 10.26 0.09
C PHE A 118 -1.65 9.86 -1.19
N PRO A 119 -1.97 10.83 -2.07
CA PRO A 119 -2.61 10.54 -3.35
C PRO A 119 -1.60 10.12 -4.42
N ILE A 120 -2.01 9.17 -5.28
CA ILE A 120 -1.29 8.77 -6.50
C ILE A 120 -2.28 8.55 -7.64
N PRO A 121 -2.00 8.96 -8.90
CA PRO A 121 -2.81 8.60 -10.06
C PRO A 121 -2.46 7.19 -10.57
N ALA A 122 -2.65 6.15 -9.75
CA ALA A 122 -2.16 4.81 -10.04
C ALA A 122 -2.82 4.21 -11.30
N THR A 123 -4.13 4.40 -11.47
CA THR A 123 -4.86 3.96 -12.67
C THR A 123 -4.33 4.63 -13.93
N ARG A 124 -4.12 5.95 -13.91
CA ARG A 124 -3.61 6.70 -15.06
C ARG A 124 -2.18 6.31 -15.42
N ILE A 125 -1.29 6.14 -14.43
CA ILE A 125 0.08 5.65 -14.67
C ILE A 125 0.05 4.27 -15.34
N ALA A 126 -0.84 3.38 -14.91
CA ALA A 126 -0.99 2.06 -15.53
C ALA A 126 -1.55 2.13 -16.95
N GLU A 127 -2.46 3.07 -17.23
CA GLU A 127 -2.99 3.34 -18.57
C GLU A 127 -1.91 3.89 -19.52
N GLU A 128 -1.05 4.79 -19.06
CA GLU A 128 0.09 5.33 -19.81
C GLU A 128 1.13 4.24 -20.16
N LEU A 129 1.24 3.20 -19.34
CA LEU A 129 2.04 2.00 -19.62
C LEU A 129 1.33 1.00 -20.57
N GLY A 130 0.15 1.36 -21.10
CA GLY A 130 -0.64 0.55 -22.03
C GLY A 130 -1.37 -0.62 -21.38
N ARG A 131 -1.45 -0.67 -20.05
CA ARG A 131 -1.91 -1.85 -19.30
C ARG A 131 -2.61 -1.44 -18.00
N LYS A 132 -3.85 -0.98 -18.11
CA LYS A 132 -4.72 -0.59 -16.99
C LYS A 132 -4.77 -1.62 -15.84
N MET A 133 -4.65 -2.91 -16.15
CA MET A 133 -4.64 -4.01 -15.17
C MET A 133 -3.47 -3.98 -14.17
N MET A 134 -2.45 -3.13 -14.38
CA MET A 134 -1.28 -3.01 -13.49
C MET A 134 -1.39 -1.89 -12.44
N ALA A 135 -2.56 -1.25 -12.30
CA ALA A 135 -2.76 -0.18 -11.30
C ALA A 135 -2.44 -0.62 -9.87
N ASN A 136 -2.69 -1.89 -9.52
CA ASN A 136 -2.31 -2.46 -8.23
C ASN A 136 -0.79 -2.54 -8.05
N ILE A 137 -0.03 -2.86 -9.10
CA ILE A 137 1.43 -2.94 -9.03
C ILE A 137 2.06 -1.55 -8.91
N VAL A 138 1.53 -0.56 -9.64
CA VAL A 138 1.88 0.85 -9.42
C VAL A 138 1.60 1.25 -7.98
N MET A 139 0.43 0.88 -7.45
CA MET A 139 0.06 1.16 -6.07
C MET A 139 1.02 0.52 -5.07
N LEU A 140 1.44 -0.74 -5.27
CA LEU A 140 2.43 -1.40 -4.40
C LEU A 140 3.79 -0.70 -4.41
N GLY A 141 4.25 -0.23 -5.57
CA GLY A 141 5.46 0.59 -5.66
C GLY A 141 5.36 1.85 -4.80
N PHE A 142 4.23 2.55 -4.90
CA PHE A 142 3.97 3.74 -4.10
C PHE A 142 3.87 3.44 -2.61
N VAL A 143 3.12 2.41 -2.20
CA VAL A 143 3.04 1.93 -0.81
C VAL A 143 4.43 1.65 -0.26
N THR A 144 5.29 0.97 -1.03
CA THR A 144 6.66 0.66 -0.62
C THR A 144 7.47 1.93 -0.35
N SER A 145 7.39 2.92 -1.26
CA SER A 145 8.10 4.18 -1.10
C SER A 145 7.59 5.01 0.09
N ILE A 146 6.28 5.05 0.32
CA ILE A 146 5.68 5.91 1.35
C ILE A 146 5.85 5.34 2.75
N THR A 147 5.70 4.02 2.88
CA THR A 147 5.52 3.38 4.19
C THR A 147 6.78 2.69 4.70
N GLY A 148 7.62 2.15 3.80
CA GLY A 148 8.74 1.29 4.18
C GLY A 148 8.33 0.04 4.96
N ALA A 149 7.04 -0.36 4.92
CA ALA A 149 6.52 -1.50 5.68
C ALA A 149 7.20 -2.82 5.30
N VAL A 150 7.67 -2.91 4.04
CA VAL A 150 8.41 -4.02 3.46
C VAL A 150 9.59 -3.45 2.65
N SER A 151 10.70 -4.17 2.62
CA SER A 151 11.89 -3.76 1.88
C SER A 151 11.64 -3.69 0.37
N LEU A 152 12.30 -2.73 -0.29
CA LEU A 152 12.24 -2.59 -1.75
C LEU A 152 12.64 -3.90 -2.46
N LYS A 153 13.69 -4.58 -1.95
CA LYS A 153 14.14 -5.85 -2.48
C LYS A 153 13.05 -6.91 -2.38
N GLY A 154 12.44 -7.06 -1.21
CA GLY A 154 11.37 -8.04 -1.00
C GLY A 154 10.17 -7.81 -1.90
N MET A 155 9.77 -6.54 -2.05
CA MET A 155 8.67 -6.17 -2.93
C MET A 155 8.97 -6.48 -4.40
N LEU A 156 10.15 -6.12 -4.92
CA LEU A 156 10.53 -6.41 -6.30
C LEU A 156 10.60 -7.92 -6.57
N THR A 157 11.21 -8.70 -5.67
CA THR A 157 11.23 -10.17 -5.77
C THR A 157 9.82 -10.74 -5.77
N SER A 158 8.98 -10.35 -4.80
CA SER A 158 7.64 -10.89 -4.70
C SER A 158 6.75 -10.48 -5.88
N VAL A 159 6.90 -9.28 -6.44
CA VAL A 159 6.20 -8.88 -7.68
C VAL A 159 6.61 -9.79 -8.84
N ALA A 160 7.92 -9.99 -9.04
CA ALA A 160 8.41 -10.82 -10.14
C ALA A 160 7.90 -12.27 -10.07
N ASP A 161 7.78 -12.82 -8.86
CA ASP A 161 7.34 -14.20 -8.63
C ASP A 161 5.81 -14.37 -8.70
N SER A 162 5.04 -13.32 -8.43
CA SER A 162 3.57 -13.40 -8.32
C SER A 162 2.81 -13.08 -9.62
N VAL A 163 3.47 -12.43 -10.58
CA VAL A 163 2.85 -12.01 -11.84
C VAL A 163 2.94 -13.10 -12.91
N PRO A 164 2.06 -13.11 -13.93
CA PRO A 164 2.13 -14.09 -15.01
C PRO A 164 3.50 -14.13 -15.69
N LYS A 165 3.98 -15.33 -16.00
CA LYS A 165 5.25 -15.53 -16.73
C LYS A 165 5.25 -14.75 -18.04
N GLY A 166 6.36 -14.10 -18.35
CA GLY A 166 6.52 -13.24 -19.52
C GLY A 166 6.00 -11.81 -19.33
N THR A 167 5.48 -11.46 -18.14
CA THR A 167 5.00 -10.10 -17.82
C THR A 167 5.85 -9.39 -16.77
N GLN A 168 6.94 -10.01 -16.30
CA GLN A 168 7.76 -9.49 -15.20
C GLN A 168 8.27 -8.08 -15.47
N ASP A 169 8.91 -7.84 -16.61
CA ASP A 169 9.51 -6.53 -16.93
C ASP A 169 8.47 -5.41 -16.92
N ALA A 170 7.27 -5.68 -17.46
CA ALA A 170 6.17 -4.72 -17.48
C ALA A 170 5.67 -4.40 -16.06
N ASN A 171 5.54 -5.41 -15.20
CA ASN A 171 5.11 -5.21 -13.82
C ASN A 171 6.19 -4.53 -12.97
N ILE A 172 7.46 -4.86 -13.17
CA ILE A 172 8.59 -4.18 -12.50
C ILE A 172 8.67 -2.72 -12.93
N ALA A 173 8.48 -2.42 -14.22
CA ALA A 173 8.38 -1.04 -14.69
C ALA A 173 7.20 -0.29 -14.05
N ALA A 174 6.02 -0.92 -13.94
CA ALA A 174 4.86 -0.35 -13.27
C ALA A 174 5.13 -0.09 -11.77
N PHE A 175 5.75 -1.04 -11.08
CA PHE A 175 6.16 -0.89 -9.68
C PHE A 175 7.10 0.29 -9.51
N ASN A 176 8.15 0.38 -10.34
CA ASN A 176 9.14 1.45 -10.26
C ASN A 176 8.50 2.82 -10.50
N LYS A 177 7.56 2.95 -11.43
CA LYS A 177 6.81 4.21 -11.63
C LYS A 177 6.06 4.65 -10.37
N GLY A 178 5.40 3.72 -9.68
CA GLY A 178 4.76 4.01 -8.40
C GLY A 178 5.75 4.41 -7.31
N TYR A 179 6.86 3.68 -7.22
CA TYR A 179 7.91 3.95 -6.24
C TYR A 179 8.56 5.32 -6.45
N ASP A 180 8.93 5.65 -7.69
CA ASP A 180 9.54 6.92 -8.06
C ASP A 180 8.61 8.11 -7.80
N PHE A 181 7.30 7.94 -8.08
CA PHE A 181 6.28 8.93 -7.75
C PHE A 181 6.23 9.19 -6.24
N GLY A 182 6.30 8.15 -5.42
CA GLY A 182 6.39 8.23 -3.96
C GLY A 182 7.62 9.02 -3.49
N GLN A 183 8.79 8.70 -4.04
CA GLN A 183 10.04 9.38 -3.70
C GLN A 183 10.00 10.87 -4.06
N ALA A 184 9.45 11.21 -5.23
CA ALA A 184 9.29 12.60 -5.66
C ALA A 184 8.35 13.36 -4.71
N LEU A 185 7.23 12.75 -4.31
CA LEU A 185 6.27 13.33 -3.36
C LEU A 185 6.90 13.59 -1.99
N LEU A 186 7.66 12.63 -1.44
CA LEU A 186 8.35 12.77 -0.16
C LEU A 186 9.37 13.91 -0.19
N LYS A 187 10.19 13.99 -1.25
CA LYS A 187 11.16 15.09 -1.45
C LYS A 187 10.46 16.45 -1.52
N ALA A 188 9.34 16.53 -2.24
CA ALA A 188 8.57 17.78 -2.34
C ALA A 188 8.03 18.22 -0.96
N ARG A 189 7.52 17.28 -0.15
CA ARG A 189 7.05 17.56 1.21
C ARG A 189 8.16 18.03 2.14
N GLN A 190 9.33 17.38 2.08
CA GLN A 190 10.51 17.77 2.86
C GLN A 190 10.97 19.19 2.50
N LYS A 191 11.04 19.52 1.20
CA LYS A 191 11.40 20.87 0.73
C LYS A 191 10.41 21.92 1.22
N LYS A 192 9.10 21.64 1.17
CA LYS A 192 8.06 22.54 1.68
C LYS A 192 8.18 22.74 3.20
N ALA A 193 8.42 21.68 3.96
CA ALA A 193 8.59 21.77 5.40
C ALA A 193 9.85 22.58 5.78
N ALA A 194 10.96 22.40 5.05
CA ALA A 194 12.18 23.18 5.25
C ALA A 194 11.98 24.67 4.91
N ALA A 195 11.26 24.99 3.83
CA ALA A 195 10.97 26.37 3.45
C ALA A 195 10.09 27.11 4.50
N ILE A 196 9.11 26.42 5.09
CA ILE A 196 8.28 27.00 6.16
C ILE A 196 9.11 27.28 7.41
N LYS A 197 10.03 26.37 7.79
CA LYS A 197 10.92 26.58 8.95
C LYS A 197 11.91 27.71 8.74
N GLY A 198 12.41 27.91 7.51
CA GLY A 198 13.35 28.99 7.18
C GLY A 198 12.70 30.37 7.02
N ALA A 199 11.40 30.45 6.73
CA ALA A 199 10.67 31.72 6.62
C ALA A 199 10.18 32.28 7.97
N GLY A 200 10.28 31.48 9.04
CA GLY A 200 9.95 31.89 10.41
C GLY A 200 11.17 32.17 11.30
N ALA A 201 12.37 32.24 10.72
CA ALA A 201 13.64 32.53 11.37
C ALA A 201 14.19 33.90 10.96
#